data_AF-A0A920K4M3-F1
#
_entry.id   AF-A0A920K4M3-F1
#
_cell.length_a   1.000
_cell.length_b   1.000
_cell.length_c   1.000
_cell.angle_alpha   90.00
_cell.angle_beta   90.00
_cell.angle_gamma   90.00
#
_symmetry.space_group_name_H-M   'P 1'
#
loop_
_entity.id
_entity.type
_entity.pdbx_description
1 polymer ?
#
loop_
_entity_poly.entity_id
_entity_poly.type
_entity_poly.pdbx_seq_one_letter_code
_entity_poly.pdbx_strand_id
1 'polypeptide(L)' 'MRVLPLEKVGIYVPGGKAAYPSSVMMNAVPASVAGVNEIVMVVL' A
#
# COMPACT_ATOMS: atom_id res chain seq x y z
N MET A 1 16.29 5.68 18.82
CA MET A 1 16.05 5.10 17.48
C MET A 1 15.11 6.03 16.74
N ARG A 2 15.49 6.51 15.55
CA ARG A 2 14.64 7.39 14.72
C ARG A 2 14.01 6.55 13.62
N VAL A 3 12.69 6.66 13.46
CA VAL A 3 11.95 6.00 12.37
C VAL A 3 11.54 7.07 11.38
N LEU A 4 11.80 6.81 10.10
CA LEU A 4 11.43 7.67 8.99
C LEU A 4 10.66 6.83 7.97
N PRO A 5 9.66 7.40 7.28
CA PRO A 5 8.97 6.69 6.21
C PRO A 5 9.89 6.45 5.01
N LEU A 6 9.51 5.47 4.22
CA LEU A 6 10.06 5.28 2.89
C LEU A 6 9.56 6.39 1.96
N GLU A 7 10.36 6.76 0.97
CA GLU A 7 9.94 7.75 -0.03
C GLU A 7 8.82 7.21 -0.93
N LYS A 8 8.91 5.93 -1.32
CA LYS A 8 7.95 5.24 -2.19
C LYS A 8 7.78 3.78 -1.78
N VAL A 9 6.60 3.22 -1.99
CA VAL A 9 6.30 1.79 -1.79
C VAL A 9 5.44 1.21 -2.91
N GLY A 10 5.67 -0.07 -3.22
CA GLY A 10 4.78 -0.87 -4.07
C GLY A 10 3.90 -1.76 -3.20
N ILE A 11 2.59 -1.79 -3.46
CA ILE A 11 1.64 -2.70 -2.82
C ILE A 11 1.07 -3.67 -3.85
N TYR A 12 1.03 -4.94 -3.50
CA TYR A 12 0.39 -5.96 -4.32
C TYR A 12 -1.03 -6.21 -3.79
N VAL A 13 -2.00 -6.20 -4.70
CA VAL A 13 -3.38 -6.52 -4.41
C VAL A 13 -3.79 -7.67 -5.32
N PRO A 14 -4.18 -8.84 -4.78
CA PRO A 14 -4.69 -9.92 -5.60
C PRO A 14 -5.88 -9.44 -6.43
N GLY A 15 -5.83 -9.66 -7.73
CA GLY A 15 -6.95 -9.56 -8.64
C GLY A 15 -7.53 -10.94 -8.95
N GLY A 16 -8.41 -10.98 -9.95
CA GLY A 16 -9.10 -12.20 -10.38
C GLY A 16 -10.62 -12.01 -10.42
N LYS A 17 -11.37 -13.03 -9.99
CA LYS A 17 -12.85 -13.04 -10.08
C LYS A 17 -13.57 -12.11 -9.08
N ALA A 18 -12.85 -11.54 -8.12
CA ALA A 18 -13.41 -10.69 -7.07
C ALA A 18 -12.52 -9.47 -6.81
N ALA A 19 -13.14 -8.38 -6.34
CA ALA A 19 -12.42 -7.21 -5.86
C ALA A 19 -12.06 -7.41 -4.37
N TYR A 20 -10.81 -7.09 -4.00
CA TYR A 20 -10.31 -7.16 -2.63
C TYR A 20 -9.99 -5.77 -2.07
N PRO A 21 -11.00 -4.91 -1.83
CA PRO A 21 -10.78 -3.55 -1.31
C PRO A 21 -10.12 -3.57 0.08
N SER A 22 -10.34 -4.62 0.86
CA SER A 22 -9.69 -4.82 2.16
C SER A 22 -8.16 -4.91 2.03
N SER A 23 -7.64 -5.63 1.04
CA SER A 23 -6.21 -5.74 0.78
C SER A 23 -5.59 -4.40 0.40
N VAL A 24 -6.31 -3.56 -0.36
CA VAL A 24 -5.88 -2.19 -0.66
C VAL A 24 -5.78 -1.38 0.62
N MET A 25 -6.84 -1.35 1.44
CA MET A 25 -6.88 -0.55 2.66
C MET A 25 -5.78 -0.95 3.65
N MET A 26 -5.58 -2.25 3.85
CA MET A 26 -4.60 -2.77 4.81
C MET A 26 -3.14 -2.47 4.44
N ASN A 27 -2.84 -2.18 3.18
CA ASN A 27 -1.50 -1.78 2.75
C ASN A 27 -1.37 -0.26 2.55
N ALA A 28 -2.34 0.38 1.90
CA ALA A 28 -2.25 1.79 1.52
C ALA A 28 -2.46 2.74 2.72
N VAL A 29 -3.39 2.42 3.63
CA VAL A 29 -3.69 3.27 4.79
C VAL A 29 -2.48 3.42 5.73
N PRO A 30 -1.82 2.34 6.18
CA PRO A 30 -0.65 2.49 7.04
C PRO A 30 0.52 3.19 6.32
N ALA A 31 0.73 2.96 5.03
CA ALA A 31 1.75 3.66 4.25
C ALA A 31 1.48 5.18 4.17
N SER A 32 0.22 5.56 3.97
CA SER A 32 -0.20 6.96 3.99
C SER A 32 -0.01 7.60 5.37
N VAL A 33 -0.45 6.92 6.45
CA VAL A 33 -0.30 7.41 7.83
C VAL A 33 1.18 7.53 8.23
N ALA A 34 2.04 6.63 7.74
CA ALA A 34 3.48 6.71 7.96
C ALA A 34 4.14 7.91 7.26
N GLY A 35 3.51 8.48 6.23
CA GLY A 35 4.03 9.61 5.45
C GLY A 35 4.80 9.19 4.19
N VAL A 36 4.46 8.05 3.61
CA VAL A 36 5.02 7.64 2.31
C VAL A 36 4.44 8.53 1.20
N ASN A 37 5.29 9.13 0.38
CA ASN A 37 4.88 10.10 -0.64
C ASN A 37 4.28 9.45 -1.90
N GLU A 38 4.72 8.24 -2.25
CA GLU A 38 4.23 7.52 -3.42
C GLU A 38 3.88 6.06 -3.08
N ILE A 39 2.63 5.70 -3.33
CA ILE A 39 2.10 4.34 -3.11
C ILE A 39 1.62 3.83 -4.47
N VAL A 40 2.37 2.90 -5.06
CA VAL A 40 2.04 2.30 -6.36
C VAL A 40 1.37 0.95 -6.12
N MET A 41 0.19 0.75 -6.68
CA MET A 41 -0.54 -0.51 -6.57
C MET A 41 -0.35 -1.35 -7.84
N VAL A 42 0.02 -2.61 -7.66
CA VAL A 42 0.02 -3.63 -8.72
C VAL A 42 -1.11 -4.62 -8.44
N VAL A 43 -1.89 -4.89 -9.48
CA VAL A 43 -2.97 -5.90 -9.46
C VAL A 43 -2.60 -6.98 -10.45
N LEU A 44 -2.63 -8.24 -10.01
CA LEU A 44 -2.43 -9.44 -10.85
C LEU A 44 -3.73 -10.24 -10.97
#